data_AF-A0A7K6KBP5-F1
#
_entry.id   AF-A0A7K6KBP5-F1
#
_cell.length_a   1.000
_cell.length_b   1.000
_cell.length_c   1.000
_cell.angle_alpha   90.00
_cell.angle_beta   90.00
_cell.angle_gamma   90.00
#
_symmetry.space_group_name_H-M   'P 1'
#
loop_
_entity.id
_entity.type
_entity.pdbx_description
1 polymer ?
#
loop_
_entity_poly.entity_id
_entity_poly.type
_entity_poly.pdbx_seq_one_letter_code
_entity_poly.pdbx_strand_id
1 'polypeptide(L)'
;LRGTIGALNTSFDTQVETSNLGCLPRPSGMSRQRYLDTCLPLGALALLCLLQREKTRVLFLYNKLLRQRKNFLHLQRGRVARRARQPPGLGTSLLQWCRRRWPWLRRCLRRSCTLCGTPETPRHRPCPEPHCGALYCEQCW
;
A
#
# COMPACT_ATOMS: atom_id res chain seq x y z
N LEU A 1 55.99 45.15 38.48
CA LEU A 1 54.82 44.61 37.77
C LEU A 1 55.24 43.33 37.07
N ARG A 2 54.53 42.22 37.36
CA ARG A 2 54.33 40.99 36.56
C ARG A 2 55.34 40.70 35.42
N GLY A 3 55.91 39.52 35.30
CA GLY A 3 55.49 38.27 35.88
C GLY A 3 56.37 37.10 35.44
N THR A 4 56.43 36.16 36.37
CA THR A 4 56.79 34.75 36.19
C THR A 4 56.01 34.14 35.02
N ILE A 5 56.71 33.81 33.94
CA ILE A 5 56.29 32.73 33.02
C ILE A 5 57.48 31.77 32.94
N GLY A 6 57.76 31.16 34.08
CA GLY A 6 58.47 29.90 34.15
C GLY A 6 57.43 28.81 34.40
N ALA A 7 57.62 27.68 33.73
CA ALA A 7 56.80 26.47 33.78
C ALA A 7 55.46 26.59 33.05
N LEU A 8 55.37 25.90 31.92
CA LEU A 8 54.31 24.93 31.58
C LEU A 8 54.70 24.28 30.24
N ASN A 9 55.88 23.64 30.23
CA ASN A 9 56.18 22.61 29.24
C ASN A 9 55.50 21.33 29.71
N THR A 10 54.20 21.22 29.45
CA THR A 10 53.46 19.97 29.64
C THR A 10 52.89 19.60 28.28
N SER A 11 53.63 18.77 27.55
CA SER A 11 53.11 17.97 26.45
C SER A 11 51.92 17.16 26.97
N PHE A 12 50.72 17.67 26.74
CA PHE A 12 49.47 17.02 27.12
C PHE A 12 49.12 16.00 26.02
N ASP A 13 49.87 14.90 25.98
CA ASP A 13 49.48 13.73 25.19
C ASP A 13 48.57 12.86 26.07
N THR A 14 47.30 13.23 26.11
CA THR A 14 46.27 12.38 26.73
C THR A 14 45.63 11.53 25.64
N GLN A 15 46.24 10.38 25.37
CA GLN A 15 45.52 9.28 24.72
C GLN A 15 44.47 8.74 25.71
N VAL A 16 43.27 9.31 25.63
CA VAL A 16 42.09 8.81 26.34
C VAL A 16 41.52 7.64 25.54
N GLU A 17 42.08 6.45 25.72
CA GLU A 17 41.41 5.20 25.32
C GLU A 17 40.33 4.88 26.36
N THR A 18 39.13 5.44 26.19
CA THR A 18 37.95 5.06 26.99
C THR A 18 37.42 3.70 26.52
N SER A 19 38.07 2.64 26.96
CA SER A 19 37.58 1.29 26.71
C SER A 19 36.49 0.93 27.72
N ASN A 20 35.24 0.95 27.26
CA ASN A 20 34.08 0.48 28.04
C ASN A 20 34.08 -1.03 28.29
N LEU A 21 35.12 -1.76 27.82
CA LEU A 21 35.26 -3.21 28.01
C LEU A 21 35.29 -3.60 29.50
N GLY A 22 35.83 -2.74 30.37
CA GLY A 22 35.82 -2.97 31.83
C GLY A 22 34.43 -2.88 32.46
N CYS A 23 33.50 -2.18 31.81
CA CYS A 23 32.12 -2.02 32.24
C CYS A 23 31.20 -3.10 31.68
N LEU A 24 31.69 -3.95 30.78
CA LEU A 24 30.88 -5.01 30.19
C LEU A 24 30.71 -6.16 31.19
N PRO A 25 29.49 -6.68 31.38
CA PRO A 25 29.27 -7.87 32.17
C PRO A 25 30.07 -9.03 31.56
N ARG A 26 30.88 -9.70 32.38
CA ARG A 26 31.65 -10.88 31.93
C ARG A 26 30.66 -11.94 31.42
N PRO A 27 30.84 -12.45 30.19
CA PRO A 27 29.96 -13.48 29.64
C PRO A 27 30.08 -14.71 30.52
N SER A 28 29.06 -14.94 31.34
CA SER A 28 28.94 -16.10 32.20
C SER A 28 28.16 -17.16 31.42
N GLY A 29 28.77 -18.34 31.26
CA GLY A 29 28.09 -19.47 30.66
C GLY A 29 26.79 -19.75 31.40
N MET A 30 25.66 -19.64 30.72
CA MET A 30 24.36 -19.81 31.33
C MET A 30 24.12 -21.30 31.59
N SER A 31 23.73 -21.65 32.82
CA SER A 31 23.47 -23.05 33.20
C SER A 31 22.31 -23.64 32.38
N ARG A 32 22.37 -24.95 32.10
CA ARG A 32 21.32 -25.65 31.33
C ARG A 32 19.91 -25.41 31.88
N GLN A 33 19.75 -25.33 33.20
CA GLN A 33 18.47 -25.02 33.85
C GLN A 33 17.92 -23.65 33.44
N ARG A 34 18.76 -22.60 33.48
CA ARG A 34 18.32 -21.25 33.08
C ARG A 34 17.90 -21.17 31.60
N TYR A 35 18.54 -21.96 30.74
CA TYR A 35 18.08 -22.10 29.36
C TYR A 35 16.69 -22.72 29.29
N LEU A 36 16.46 -23.83 30.00
CA LEU A 36 15.15 -24.48 30.02
C LEU A 36 14.07 -23.57 30.58
N ASP A 37 14.35 -22.88 31.69
CA ASP A 37 13.42 -21.94 32.34
C ASP A 37 13.05 -20.76 31.43
N THR A 38 13.97 -20.33 30.56
CA THR A 38 13.71 -19.23 29.62
C THR A 38 13.02 -19.72 28.34
N CYS A 39 13.43 -20.88 27.82
CA CYS A 39 12.92 -21.43 26.57
C CYS A 39 11.52 -22.03 26.71
N LEU A 40 11.17 -22.62 27.85
CA LEU A 40 9.85 -23.17 28.12
C LEU A 40 8.70 -22.16 27.96
N PRO A 41 8.70 -20.99 28.64
CA PRO A 41 7.63 -20.01 28.51
C PRO A 41 7.57 -19.39 27.10
N LEU A 42 8.72 -19.16 26.45
CA LEU A 42 8.77 -18.68 25.07
C LEU A 42 8.17 -19.70 24.10
N GLY A 43 8.53 -20.97 24.24
CA GLY A 43 7.97 -22.07 23.45
C GLY A 43 6.46 -22.21 23.66
N ALA A 44 5.99 -22.13 24.92
CA ALA A 44 4.57 -22.18 25.25
C ALA A 44 3.79 -21.01 24.65
N LEU A 45 4.31 -19.78 24.73
CA LEU A 45 3.69 -18.59 24.11
C LEU A 45 3.61 -18.72 22.59
N ALA A 46 4.68 -19.21 21.94
CA ALA A 46 4.68 -19.49 20.50
C ALA A 46 3.62 -20.55 20.14
N LEU A 47 3.52 -21.63 20.92
CA LEU A 47 2.51 -22.68 20.72
C LEU A 47 1.09 -22.12 20.86
N LEU A 48 0.82 -21.35 21.91
CA LEU A 48 -0.47 -20.69 22.13
C LEU A 48 -0.81 -19.72 21.00
N CYS A 49 0.17 -18.98 20.49
CA CYS A 49 0.03 -18.08 19.35
C CYS A 49 -0.32 -18.79 18.04
N LEU A 50 0.08 -20.06 17.87
CA LEU A 50 -0.26 -20.89 16.72
C LEU A 50 -1.62 -21.58 16.89
N LEU A 51 -1.93 -21.99 18.12
CA LEU A 51 -3.22 -22.58 18.49
C LEU A 51 -4.35 -21.57 18.59
N GLN A 52 -4.03 -20.27 18.61
CA GLN A 52 -5.00 -19.19 18.66
C GLN A 52 -5.88 -19.23 17.39
N ARG A 53 -7.04 -19.87 17.52
CA ARG A 53 -8.05 -20.08 16.47
C ARG A 53 -8.43 -18.82 15.72
N GLU A 54 -8.20 -17.65 16.32
CA GLU A 54 -8.47 -16.35 15.72
C GLU A 54 -7.59 -16.08 14.49
N LYS A 55 -6.31 -16.46 14.48
CA LYS A 55 -5.47 -16.33 13.28
C LYS A 55 -6.00 -17.17 12.13
N THR A 56 -6.43 -18.40 12.42
CA THR A 56 -7.03 -19.31 11.43
C THR A 56 -8.36 -18.77 10.91
N ARG A 57 -9.20 -18.18 11.77
CA ARG A 57 -10.47 -17.55 11.39
C ARG A 57 -10.26 -16.33 10.51
N VAL A 58 -9.33 -15.45 10.86
CA VAL A 58 -8.99 -14.26 10.07
C VAL A 58 -8.43 -14.66 8.70
N LEU A 59 -7.50 -15.62 8.65
CA LEU A 59 -6.97 -16.15 7.39
C LEU A 59 -8.05 -16.80 6.54
N PHE A 60 -8.98 -17.55 7.14
CA PHE A 60 -10.11 -18.14 6.44
C PHE A 60 -11.05 -17.06 5.87
N LEU A 61 -11.43 -16.06 6.68
CA LEU A 61 -12.31 -14.97 6.25
C LEU A 61 -11.65 -14.14 5.14
N TYR A 62 -10.37 -13.82 5.28
CA TYR A 62 -9.59 -13.11 4.27
C TYR A 62 -9.57 -13.86 2.93
N ASN A 63 -9.23 -15.16 2.97
CA ASN A 63 -9.24 -16.00 1.78
C ASN A 63 -10.64 -16.11 1.15
N LYS A 64 -11.69 -16.17 1.97
CA LYS A 64 -13.08 -16.19 1.51
C LYS A 64 -13.44 -14.90 0.76
N LEU A 65 -13.10 -13.73 1.33
CA LEU A 65 -13.33 -12.43 0.70
C LEU A 65 -12.53 -12.28 -0.60
N LEU A 66 -11.28 -12.75 -0.63
CA LEU A 66 -10.44 -12.75 -1.83
C LEU A 66 -11.03 -13.58 -2.96
N ARG A 67 -11.51 -14.80 -2.65
CA ARG A 67 -12.19 -15.65 -3.63
C ARG A 67 -13.47 -14.99 -4.16
N GLN A 68 -14.24 -14.33 -3.30
CA GLN A 68 -15.44 -13.59 -3.72
C GLN A 68 -15.08 -12.44 -4.69
N ARG A 69 -14.07 -11.63 -4.37
CA ARG A 69 -13.60 -10.54 -5.24
C ARG A 69 -13.09 -11.06 -6.58
N LYS A 70 -12.30 -12.15 -6.58
CA LYS A 70 -11.79 -12.78 -7.81
C LYS A 70 -12.92 -13.27 -8.70
N ASN A 71 -13.92 -13.95 -8.14
CA ASN A 71 -15.08 -14.44 -8.90
C ASN A 71 -15.91 -13.28 -9.45
N PHE A 72 -16.14 -12.22 -8.67
CA PHE A 72 -16.84 -11.02 -9.15
C PHE A 72 -16.12 -10.38 -10.34
N LEU A 73 -14.82 -10.16 -10.23
CA LEU A 73 -14.02 -9.58 -11.33
C LEU A 73 -14.00 -10.49 -12.57
N HIS A 74 -13.92 -11.80 -12.38
CA HIS A 74 -13.99 -12.76 -13.49
C HIS A 74 -15.32 -12.66 -14.24
N LEU A 75 -16.44 -12.61 -13.51
CA LEU A 75 -17.78 -12.45 -14.09
C LEU A 75 -17.95 -11.09 -14.79
N GLN A 76 -17.49 -10.00 -14.17
CA GLN A 76 -17.53 -8.66 -14.76
C GLN A 76 -16.70 -8.59 -16.05
N ARG A 77 -15.48 -9.13 -16.06
CA ARG A 77 -14.64 -9.23 -17.26
C ARG A 77 -15.36 -9.99 -18.36
N GLY A 78 -16.02 -11.11 -18.04
CA GLY A 78 -16.82 -11.86 -19.00
C GLY A 78 -18.00 -11.07 -19.59
N ARG A 79 -18.63 -10.19 -18.82
CA ARG A 79 -19.70 -9.29 -19.30
C ARG A 79 -19.15 -8.18 -20.18
N VAL A 80 -18.07 -7.53 -19.77
CA VAL A 80 -17.40 -6.49 -20.55
C VAL A 80 -16.87 -7.05 -21.87
N ALA A 81 -16.22 -8.21 -21.85
CA ALA A 81 -15.73 -8.89 -23.05
C ALA A 81 -16.89 -9.26 -24.00
N ARG A 82 -18.01 -9.76 -23.47
CA ARG A 82 -19.22 -10.02 -24.28
C ARG A 82 -19.79 -8.73 -24.88
N ARG A 83 -19.86 -7.65 -24.11
CA ARG A 83 -20.36 -6.35 -24.57
C ARG A 83 -19.44 -5.70 -25.62
N ALA A 84 -18.13 -5.92 -25.51
CA ALA A 84 -17.14 -5.48 -26.50
C ALA A 84 -17.18 -6.32 -27.79
N ARG A 85 -17.53 -7.61 -27.70
CA ARG A 85 -17.71 -8.49 -28.87
C ARG A 85 -19.06 -8.34 -29.55
N GLN A 86 -20.07 -7.76 -28.88
CA GLN A 86 -21.35 -7.49 -29.52
C GLN A 86 -21.16 -6.41 -30.60
N PRO A 87 -21.56 -6.68 -31.85
CA PRO A 87 -21.52 -5.65 -32.88
C PRO A 87 -22.41 -4.48 -32.46
N PRO A 88 -22.05 -3.24 -32.80
CA PRO A 88 -22.87 -2.07 -32.48
C PRO A 88 -24.27 -2.28 -33.06
N GLY A 89 -25.28 -2.32 -32.19
CA GLY A 89 -26.67 -2.46 -32.62
C GLY A 89 -27.07 -1.30 -33.55
N LEU A 90 -28.07 -1.51 -34.41
CA LEU A 90 -28.52 -0.52 -35.40
C LEU A 90 -28.74 0.88 -34.78
N GLY A 91 -29.26 0.93 -33.55
CA GLY A 91 -29.46 2.17 -32.79
C GLY A 91 -28.18 2.90 -32.36
N THR A 92 -27.07 2.20 -32.06
CA THR A 92 -25.80 2.86 -31.72
C THR A 92 -25.13 3.42 -32.96
N SER A 93 -25.29 2.77 -34.13
CA SER A 93 -24.82 3.27 -35.42
C SER A 93 -25.56 4.54 -35.85
N LEU A 94 -26.90 4.57 -35.70
CA LEU A 94 -27.72 5.76 -35.94
C LEU A 94 -27.38 6.92 -35.00
N LEU A 95 -27.22 6.65 -33.70
CA LEU A 95 -26.79 7.66 -32.72
C LEU A 95 -25.38 8.20 -33.02
N GLN A 96 -24.45 7.33 -33.44
CA GLN A 96 -23.10 7.71 -33.82
C GLN A 96 -23.08 8.55 -35.10
N TRP A 97 -23.94 8.23 -36.07
CA TRP A 97 -24.16 9.00 -37.29
C TRP A 97 -24.79 10.37 -37.01
N CYS A 98 -25.84 10.44 -36.19
CA CYS A 98 -26.43 11.71 -35.74
C CYS A 98 -25.41 12.56 -34.96
N ARG A 99 -24.58 11.95 -34.10
CA ARG A 99 -23.47 12.63 -33.40
C ARG A 99 -22.38 13.14 -34.34
N ARG A 100 -22.15 12.49 -35.48
CA ARG A 100 -21.24 12.99 -36.53
C ARG A 100 -21.87 14.15 -37.30
N ARG A 101 -23.16 14.06 -37.58
CA ARG A 101 -23.91 15.07 -38.35
C ARG A 101 -24.13 16.37 -37.57
N TRP A 102 -24.38 16.30 -36.26
CA TRP A 102 -24.68 17.47 -35.42
C TRP A 102 -23.69 17.66 -34.27
N PRO A 103 -22.65 18.51 -34.44
CA PRO A 103 -21.64 18.76 -33.41
C PRO A 103 -22.19 19.48 -32.19
N TRP A 104 -23.28 20.26 -32.33
CA TRP A 104 -23.97 20.93 -31.22
C TRP A 104 -24.61 19.93 -30.24
N LEU A 105 -25.06 18.77 -30.73
CA LEU A 105 -25.63 17.73 -29.89
C LEU A 105 -24.57 17.07 -28.97
N ARG A 106 -23.28 17.14 -29.33
CA ARG A 106 -22.18 16.67 -28.47
C ARG A 106 -21.97 17.54 -27.24
N ARG A 107 -22.31 18.84 -27.30
CA ARG A 107 -22.29 19.75 -26.14
C ARG A 107 -23.48 19.53 -25.21
N CYS A 108 -24.62 19.08 -25.74
CA CYS A 108 -25.83 18.84 -24.94
C CYS A 108 -25.89 17.45 -24.28
N LEU A 109 -25.10 16.47 -24.74
CA LEU A 109 -24.97 15.18 -24.03
C LEU A 109 -24.08 15.36 -22.79
N ARG A 110 -24.73 15.69 -21.68
CA ARG A 110 -24.19 15.69 -20.30
C ARG A 110 -23.12 14.61 -20.12
N ARG A 111 -21.87 15.01 -19.88
CA ARG A 111 -20.81 14.04 -19.57
C ARG A 111 -21.02 13.54 -18.14
N SER A 112 -20.66 12.29 -17.92
CA SER A 112 -20.75 11.63 -16.62
C SER A 112 -19.54 10.75 -16.39
N CYS A 113 -19.23 10.46 -15.13
CA CYS A 113 -18.15 9.54 -14.78
C CYS A 113 -18.38 8.19 -15.47
N THR A 114 -17.38 7.71 -16.20
CA THR A 114 -17.46 6.44 -16.96
C THR A 114 -17.67 5.21 -16.07
N LEU A 115 -17.31 5.29 -14.78
CA LEU A 115 -17.42 4.19 -13.82
C LEU A 115 -18.70 4.25 -12.98
N CYS A 116 -19.00 5.39 -12.36
CA CYS A 116 -20.13 5.53 -11.43
C CYS A 116 -21.33 6.29 -12.00
N GLY A 117 -21.21 6.89 -13.20
CA GLY A 117 -22.31 7.61 -13.86
C GLY A 117 -22.68 8.93 -13.20
N THR A 118 -21.90 9.41 -12.23
CA THR A 118 -22.15 10.72 -11.60
C THR A 118 -22.05 11.84 -12.62
N PRO A 119 -22.94 12.86 -12.56
CA PRO A 119 -22.92 13.96 -13.52
C PRO A 119 -21.62 14.78 -13.37
N GLU A 120 -21.18 15.36 -14.48
CA GLU A 120 -19.98 16.19 -14.54
C GLU A 120 -19.99 17.29 -13.46
N THR A 121 -18.95 17.28 -12.63
CA THR A 121 -18.63 18.35 -11.68
C THR A 121 -17.25 18.92 -12.01
N PRO A 122 -16.92 20.15 -11.56
CA PRO A 122 -15.62 20.80 -11.86
C PRO A 122 -14.39 20.01 -11.41
N ARG A 123 -14.57 19.01 -10.54
CA ARG A 123 -13.52 18.15 -10.00
C ARG A 123 -13.27 16.89 -10.82
N HIS A 124 -13.96 16.67 -11.93
CA HIS A 124 -13.74 15.48 -12.75
C HIS A 124 -12.43 15.57 -13.54
N ARG A 125 -11.68 14.46 -13.60
CA ARG A 125 -10.42 14.37 -14.34
C ARG A 125 -10.60 13.67 -15.70
N PRO A 126 -10.13 14.28 -16.80
CA PRO A 126 -10.11 13.63 -18.10
C PRO A 126 -8.97 12.60 -18.18
N CYS A 127 -9.17 11.57 -19.00
CA CYS A 127 -8.09 10.66 -19.38
C CYS A 127 -6.97 11.42 -20.11
N PRO A 128 -5.68 11.16 -19.81
CA PRO A 128 -4.55 11.83 -20.45
C PRO A 128 -4.39 11.47 -21.94
N GLU A 129 -5.05 10.40 -22.41
CA GLU A 129 -5.01 9.99 -23.81
C GLU A 129 -5.93 10.89 -24.67
N PRO A 130 -5.38 11.63 -25.67
CA PRO A 130 -6.11 12.63 -26.45
C PRO A 130 -7.30 12.07 -27.25
N HIS A 131 -7.32 10.76 -27.52
CA HIS A 131 -8.39 10.09 -28.25
C HIS A 131 -9.41 9.35 -27.37
N CYS A 132 -9.15 9.18 -26.08
CA CYS A 132 -10.01 8.38 -25.19
C CYS A 132 -11.27 9.14 -24.74
N GLY A 133 -11.15 10.45 -24.48
CA GLY A 133 -12.29 11.31 -24.12
C GLY A 133 -13.08 10.88 -22.88
N ALA A 134 -12.55 9.93 -22.09
CA ALA A 134 -13.17 9.44 -20.86
C ALA A 134 -13.01 10.45 -19.72
N LEU A 135 -14.04 10.54 -18.87
CA LEU A 135 -14.09 11.41 -17.70
C LEU A 135 -14.32 10.56 -16.44
N TYR A 136 -13.62 10.90 -15.36
CA TYR A 136 -13.70 10.20 -14.08
C TYR A 136 -13.92 11.20 -12.95
N CYS A 137 -14.70 10.84 -11.93
CA CYS A 137 -14.76 11.62 -10.71
C CYS A 137 -13.51 11.37 -9.85
N GLU A 138 -13.18 12.28 -8.91
CA GLU A 138 -12.02 12.14 -8.02
C GLU A 138 -11.97 10.81 -7.25
N GLN A 139 -13.13 10.23 -6.92
CA GLN A 139 -13.19 8.94 -6.21
C GLN A 139 -12.92 7.73 -7.11
N CYS A 140 -13.06 7.88 -8.43
CA CYS A 140 -12.96 6.81 -9.41
C CYS A 140 -11.74 6.94 -10.33
N TRP A 141 -11.05 8.08 -10.31
CA TRP A 141 -9.74 8.28 -10.93
C TRP A 141 -8.65 7.60 -10.10
#